data_AF-A0A935ZNX9-F1
#
_entry.id   AF-A0A935ZNX9-F1
#
_cell.length_a   1.000
_cell.length_b   1.000
_cell.length_c   1.000
_cell.angle_alpha   90.00
_cell.angle_beta   90.00
_cell.angle_gamma   90.00
#
_symmetry.space_group_name_H-M   'P 1'
#
loop_
_entity.id
_entity.type
_entity.pdbx_description
1 polymer ?
#
loop_
_entity_poly.entity_id
_entity_poly.type
_entity_poly.pdbx_seq_one_letter_code
_entity_poly.pdbx_strand_id
1 'polypeptide(L)'
;MSATLEQALAWTSWLAALVCAVAAIELWSVRHAWRDAGVFRWSTLRIEYDTLPRPLRRALDQLFDGRGFAWVVRLQLGLALALPWWSHPLPAWGLVATTLACSVRFRGSYNGGSDAMTMVVLLGLAIARTRTSWAELGLAYIAAQLVLSYFIAGVAKLADRRWRDGTALPALLSIPQYGVPPRARRALTHATVRRAAAGGVLAFECGFPLALVDATACALLATVALAFHVANVALLGLNRFLLAWLAAYPALLFWCSRGG
;
A
#
# COMPACT_ATOMS: atom_id res chain seq x y z
N MET A 1 -9.17 -16.61 -18.80
CA MET A 1 -8.29 -15.93 -19.77
C MET A 1 -7.06 -15.48 -19.00
N SER A 2 -5.88 -15.95 -19.36
CA SER A 2 -4.62 -15.49 -18.77
C SER A 2 -4.35 -14.04 -19.20
N ALA A 3 -3.93 -13.19 -18.26
CA ALA A 3 -3.55 -11.82 -18.60
C ALA A 3 -2.20 -11.84 -19.36
N THR A 4 -2.07 -11.07 -20.43
CA THR A 4 -0.78 -10.90 -21.10
C THR A 4 0.16 -10.01 -20.27
N LEU A 5 1.46 -10.04 -20.56
CA LEU A 5 2.45 -9.18 -19.89
C LEU A 5 2.09 -7.69 -20.04
N GLU A 6 1.67 -7.28 -21.23
CA GLU A 6 1.24 -5.92 -21.52
C GLU A 6 0.00 -5.52 -20.72
N GLN A 7 -1.00 -6.40 -20.66
CA GLN A 7 -2.21 -6.17 -19.87
C GLN A 7 -1.89 -6.05 -18.38
N ALA A 8 -1.02 -6.91 -17.85
CA ALA A 8 -0.60 -6.88 -16.45
C ALA A 8 0.10 -5.55 -16.12
N LEU A 9 1.06 -5.13 -16.95
CA LEU A 9 1.73 -3.84 -16.79
C LEU A 9 0.74 -2.67 -16.87
N ALA A 10 -0.17 -2.69 -17.85
CA ALA A 10 -1.17 -1.65 -18.03
C ALA A 10 -2.09 -1.54 -16.80
N TRP A 11 -2.70 -2.64 -16.36
CA TRP A 11 -3.61 -2.65 -15.21
C TRP A 11 -2.91 -2.27 -13.91
N THR A 12 -1.70 -2.79 -13.66
CA THR A 12 -0.90 -2.38 -12.50
C THR A 12 -0.59 -0.88 -12.56
N SER A 13 -0.29 -0.33 -13.75
CA SER A 13 -0.04 1.11 -13.93
C SER A 13 -1.28 1.97 -13.68
N TRP A 14 -2.45 1.56 -14.16
CA TRP A 14 -3.71 2.24 -13.92
C TRP A 14 -4.09 2.29 -12.44
N LEU A 15 -3.95 1.15 -11.75
CA LEU A 15 -4.27 1.06 -10.32
C LEU A 15 -3.22 1.79 -9.46
N ALA A 16 -1.93 1.71 -9.82
CA ALA A 16 -0.87 2.48 -9.17
C ALA A 16 -1.06 4.00 -9.35
N ALA A 17 -1.49 4.43 -10.53
CA ALA A 17 -1.85 5.82 -10.80
C ALA A 17 -3.03 6.27 -9.91
N LEU A 18 -4.08 5.46 -9.83
CA LEU A 18 -5.24 5.76 -9.00
C LEU A 18 -4.87 5.94 -7.52
N VAL A 19 -4.12 5.00 -6.93
CA VAL A 19 -3.72 5.09 -5.52
C VAL A 19 -2.81 6.30 -5.25
N CYS A 20 -1.89 6.62 -6.18
CA CYS A 20 -1.01 7.78 -6.05
C CYS A 20 -1.76 9.12 -6.21
N ALA A 21 -2.73 9.19 -7.14
CA ALA A 21 -3.56 10.36 -7.32
C ALA A 21 -4.43 10.61 -6.09
N VAL A 22 -5.06 9.57 -5.54
CA VAL A 22 -5.82 9.64 -4.28
C VAL A 22 -4.91 10.11 -3.14
N ALA A 23 -3.72 9.54 -2.98
CA ALA A 23 -2.75 9.95 -1.96
C ALA A 23 -2.37 11.43 -2.05
N ALA A 24 -2.10 11.93 -3.26
CA ALA A 24 -1.77 13.33 -3.51
C ALA A 24 -2.95 14.27 -3.22
N ILE A 25 -4.17 13.89 -3.63
CA ILE A 25 -5.40 14.67 -3.36
C ILE A 25 -5.70 14.70 -1.86
N GLU A 26 -5.58 13.58 -1.15
CA GLU A 26 -5.75 13.51 0.30
C GLU A 26 -4.75 14.42 1.02
N LEU A 27 -3.46 14.34 0.67
CA LEU A 27 -2.43 15.23 1.21
C LEU A 27 -2.74 16.70 0.92
N TRP A 28 -3.17 17.03 -0.30
CA TRP A 28 -3.55 18.40 -0.66
C TRP A 28 -4.77 18.91 0.12
N SER A 29 -5.74 18.03 0.38
CA SER A 29 -6.95 18.36 1.12
C SER A 29 -6.64 18.74 2.57
N VAL A 30 -5.66 18.08 3.18
CA VAL A 30 -5.19 18.37 4.55
C VAL A 30 -4.02 19.36 4.59
N ARG A 31 -3.81 20.17 3.54
CA ARG A 31 -2.65 21.08 3.45
C ARG A 31 -2.49 22.06 4.59
N HIS A 32 -3.58 22.47 5.21
CA HIS A 32 -3.53 23.33 6.40
C HIS A 32 -2.74 22.68 7.56
N ALA A 33 -2.69 21.34 7.64
CA ALA A 33 -2.00 20.61 8.69
C ALA A 33 -0.47 20.55 8.50
N TRP A 34 0.04 20.58 7.27
CA TRP A 34 1.49 20.46 6.99
C TRP A 34 2.16 21.74 6.47
N ARG A 35 1.40 22.80 6.20
CA ARG A 35 1.93 24.14 5.93
C ARG A 35 2.52 24.77 7.20
N ASP A 36 3.11 25.95 7.06
CA ASP A 36 3.95 26.58 8.10
C ASP A 36 3.22 26.85 9.43
N ALA A 37 1.90 27.06 9.40
CA ALA A 37 1.06 27.23 10.58
C ALA A 37 0.46 25.92 11.13
N GLY A 38 0.70 24.79 10.46
CA GLY A 38 0.10 23.50 10.79
C GLY A 38 0.82 22.74 11.91
N VAL A 39 0.17 21.70 12.40
CA VAL A 39 0.74 20.79 13.43
C VAL A 39 1.94 20.00 12.90
N PHE A 40 2.00 19.74 11.58
CA PHE A 40 3.11 19.08 10.88
C PHE A 40 4.00 20.07 10.13
N ARG A 41 4.15 21.30 10.63
CA ARG A 41 5.04 22.32 10.03
C ARG A 41 6.50 21.84 9.99
N TRP A 42 7.20 22.19 8.91
CA TRP A 42 8.58 21.77 8.70
C TRP A 42 9.55 22.30 9.75
N SER A 43 9.31 23.51 10.27
CA SER A 43 10.16 24.13 11.31
C SER A 43 10.30 23.29 12.58
N THR A 44 9.32 22.46 12.91
CA THR A 44 9.40 21.50 14.02
C THR A 44 10.17 20.24 13.61
N LEU A 45 9.85 19.69 12.43
CA LEU A 45 10.35 18.38 11.99
C LEU A 45 11.82 18.43 11.55
N ARG A 46 12.29 19.58 11.05
CA ARG A 46 13.67 19.78 10.61
C ARG A 46 14.73 19.52 11.69
N ILE A 47 14.35 19.62 12.97
CA ILE A 47 15.25 19.46 14.13
C ILE A 47 15.89 18.06 14.12
N GLU A 48 15.16 17.05 13.68
CA GLU A 48 15.67 15.67 13.58
C GLU A 48 16.79 15.50 12.55
N TYR A 49 16.95 16.48 11.67
CA TYR A 49 17.92 16.50 10.58
C TYR A 49 19.10 17.45 10.85
N ASP A 50 19.21 18.02 12.05
CA ASP A 50 20.24 19.01 12.37
C ASP A 50 21.68 18.44 12.34
N THR A 51 21.82 17.13 12.53
CA THR A 51 23.09 16.40 12.43
C THR A 51 23.58 16.22 10.99
N LEU A 52 22.70 16.40 10.00
CA LEU A 52 23.06 16.24 8.58
C LEU A 52 23.95 17.40 8.10
N PRO A 53 24.81 17.21 7.10
CA PRO A 53 25.61 18.28 6.52
C PRO A 53 24.78 19.47 6.03
N ARG A 54 25.31 20.69 6.17
CA ARG A 54 24.68 21.95 5.72
C ARG A 54 24.03 21.91 4.33
N PRO A 55 24.68 21.38 3.25
CA PRO A 55 24.05 21.34 1.94
C PRO A 55 22.80 20.45 1.91
N LEU A 56 22.82 19.31 2.60
CA LEU A 56 21.69 18.40 2.67
C LEU A 56 20.53 19.03 3.44
N ARG A 57 20.80 19.70 4.56
CA ARG A 57 19.76 20.43 5.31
C ARG A 57 19.10 21.52 4.48
N ARG A 58 19.87 22.28 3.69
CA ARG A 58 19.31 23.30 2.78
C ARG A 58 18.41 22.68 1.71
N ALA A 59 18.82 21.55 1.15
CA ALA A 59 18.00 20.83 0.18
C ALA A 59 16.68 20.34 0.80
N LEU A 60 16.74 19.76 2.02
CA LEU A 60 15.56 19.35 2.77
C LEU A 60 14.66 20.54 3.13
N ASP A 61 15.24 21.67 3.53
CA ASP A 61 14.49 22.90 3.80
C ASP A 61 13.69 23.37 2.58
N GLN A 62 14.33 23.41 1.40
CA GLN A 62 13.67 23.79 0.17
C GLN A 62 12.62 22.76 -0.30
N LEU A 63 12.85 21.48 -0.05
CA LEU A 63 11.95 20.41 -0.48
C LEU A 63 10.74 20.26 0.44
N PHE A 64 10.92 20.49 1.74
CA PHE A 64 9.95 20.13 2.78
C PHE A 64 9.29 21.29 3.52
N ASP A 65 9.71 22.53 3.26
CA ASP A 65 8.92 23.70 3.61
C ASP A 65 7.52 23.68 2.96
N GLY A 66 6.62 24.57 3.40
CA GLY A 66 5.23 24.57 2.93
C GLY A 66 5.05 24.79 1.42
N ARG A 67 6.05 25.36 0.71
CA ARG A 67 6.00 25.61 -0.73
C ARG A 67 6.63 24.47 -1.53
N GLY A 68 7.80 24.01 -1.13
CA GLY A 68 8.50 22.86 -1.68
C GLY A 68 7.66 21.60 -1.60
N PHE A 69 7.08 21.33 -0.43
CA PHE A 69 6.27 20.14 -0.26
C PHE A 69 4.97 20.20 -1.09
N ALA A 70 4.41 21.40 -1.28
CA ALA A 70 3.28 21.58 -2.19
C ALA A 70 3.66 21.24 -3.64
N TRP A 71 4.89 21.51 -4.07
CA TRP A 71 5.39 21.06 -5.37
C TRP A 71 5.57 19.55 -5.45
N VAL A 72 6.07 18.91 -4.39
CA VAL A 72 6.17 17.44 -4.31
C VAL A 72 4.80 16.79 -4.53
N VAL A 73 3.77 17.26 -3.82
CA VAL A 73 2.40 16.72 -3.93
C VAL A 73 1.81 16.95 -5.32
N ARG A 74 2.02 18.14 -5.92
CA ARG A 74 1.56 18.42 -7.30
C ARG A 74 2.28 17.58 -8.34
N LEU A 75 3.60 17.41 -8.18
CA LEU A 75 4.40 16.56 -9.04
C LEU A 75 3.93 15.10 -8.95
N GLN A 76 3.69 14.60 -7.74
CA GLN A 76 3.14 13.26 -7.53
C GLN A 76 1.81 13.08 -8.28
N LEU A 77 0.89 14.05 -8.20
CA LEU A 77 -0.37 14.00 -8.94
C LEU A 77 -0.14 14.01 -10.45
N GLY A 78 0.73 14.89 -10.97
CA GLY A 78 1.04 14.96 -12.40
C GLY A 78 1.65 13.66 -12.94
N LEU A 79 2.60 13.07 -12.21
CA LEU A 79 3.23 11.80 -12.57
C LEU A 79 2.23 10.63 -12.48
N ALA A 80 1.34 10.64 -11.48
CA ALA A 80 0.27 9.65 -11.36
C ALA A 80 -0.66 9.69 -12.59
N LEU A 81 -1.08 10.89 -13.01
CA LEU A 81 -1.91 11.06 -14.20
C LEU A 81 -1.19 10.65 -15.49
N ALA A 82 0.14 10.82 -15.57
CA ALA A 82 0.93 10.42 -16.74
C ALA A 82 1.23 8.91 -16.80
N LEU A 83 1.32 8.23 -15.65
CA LEU A 83 1.80 6.84 -15.54
C LEU A 83 1.10 5.84 -16.47
N PRO A 84 -0.24 5.84 -16.64
CA PRO A 84 -0.91 4.84 -17.49
C PRO A 84 -0.71 5.08 -18.99
N TRP A 85 -0.42 6.32 -19.38
CA TRP A 85 -0.36 6.75 -20.77
C TRP A 85 1.06 6.80 -21.33
N TRP A 86 2.06 6.87 -20.46
CA TRP A 86 3.45 6.97 -20.86
C TRP A 86 4.26 5.77 -20.36
N SER A 87 4.72 4.93 -21.30
CA SER A 87 5.49 3.71 -21.02
C SER A 87 6.92 3.96 -20.52
N HIS A 88 7.43 5.19 -20.67
CA HIS A 88 8.75 5.58 -20.19
C HIS A 88 8.88 5.32 -18.67
N PRO A 89 10.08 4.99 -18.15
CA PRO A 89 10.26 4.69 -16.72
C PRO A 89 10.16 5.93 -15.80
N LEU A 90 10.27 7.14 -16.35
CA LEU A 90 10.30 8.39 -15.58
C LEU A 90 9.09 8.59 -14.67
N PRO A 91 7.82 8.43 -15.11
CA PRO A 91 6.68 8.55 -14.20
C PRO A 91 6.74 7.58 -13.01
N ALA A 92 7.15 6.34 -13.22
CA ALA A 92 7.27 5.35 -12.15
C ALA A 92 8.38 5.72 -11.15
N TRP A 93 9.59 6.03 -11.63
CA TRP A 93 10.70 6.46 -10.76
C TRP A 93 10.41 7.79 -10.05
N GLY A 94 9.76 8.74 -10.73
CA GLY A 94 9.33 9.99 -10.12
C GLY A 94 8.31 9.75 -9.01
N LEU A 95 7.35 8.84 -9.20
CA LEU A 95 6.39 8.46 -8.17
C LEU A 95 7.07 7.78 -6.97
N VAL A 96 8.05 6.90 -7.21
CA VAL A 96 8.92 6.34 -6.15
C VAL A 96 9.57 7.47 -5.36
N ALA A 97 10.21 8.42 -6.04
CA ALA A 97 10.90 9.54 -5.40
C ALA A 97 9.93 10.43 -4.59
N THR A 98 8.76 10.77 -5.13
CA THR A 98 7.77 11.59 -4.40
C THR A 98 7.15 10.84 -3.21
N THR A 99 6.89 9.54 -3.33
CA THR A 99 6.35 8.71 -2.23
C THR A 99 7.39 8.55 -1.12
N LEU A 100 8.67 8.40 -1.49
CA LEU A 100 9.78 8.39 -0.54
C LEU A 100 9.93 9.75 0.14
N ALA A 101 9.85 10.85 -0.61
CA ALA A 101 9.89 12.20 -0.07
C ALA A 101 8.76 12.43 0.96
N CYS A 102 7.53 11.98 0.66
CA CYS A 102 6.43 11.99 1.64
C CYS A 102 6.76 11.15 2.88
N SER A 103 7.36 9.97 2.71
CA SER A 103 7.74 9.11 3.84
C SER A 103 8.80 9.77 4.74
N VAL A 104 9.84 10.37 4.15
CA VAL A 104 10.85 11.14 4.90
C VAL A 104 10.18 12.32 5.61
N ARG A 105 9.29 13.04 4.93
CA ARG A 105 8.58 14.20 5.46
C ARG A 105 7.71 13.89 6.68
N PHE A 106 7.14 12.69 6.74
CA PHE A 106 6.26 12.23 7.81
C PHE A 106 6.90 11.17 8.72
N ARG A 107 8.23 11.00 8.65
CA ARG A 107 9.02 10.10 9.52
C ARG A 107 8.61 8.62 9.40
N GLY A 108 8.21 8.22 8.20
CA GLY A 108 7.70 6.88 7.89
C GLY A 108 6.46 6.95 7.02
N SER A 109 5.79 5.81 6.87
CA SER A 109 4.49 5.73 6.20
C SER A 109 3.46 6.59 6.94
N TYR A 110 2.83 7.53 6.27
CA TYR A 110 1.77 8.35 6.86
C TYR A 110 0.41 7.63 6.88
N ASN A 111 0.25 6.59 6.06
CA ASN A 111 -0.95 5.72 6.02
C ASN A 111 -0.56 4.24 6.13
N GLY A 112 0.49 3.96 6.90
CA GLY A 112 0.89 2.60 7.25
C GLY A 112 1.16 1.71 6.04
N GLY A 113 0.59 0.50 6.06
CA GLY A 113 0.80 -0.52 5.03
C GLY A 113 0.41 -0.10 3.61
N SER A 114 -0.53 0.85 3.45
CA SER A 114 -0.91 1.38 2.13
C SER A 114 0.28 2.02 1.41
N ASP A 115 1.11 2.79 2.14
CA ASP A 115 2.28 3.46 1.58
C ASP A 115 3.38 2.46 1.25
N ALA A 116 3.57 1.47 2.13
CA ALA A 116 4.55 0.41 1.93
C ALA A 116 4.21 -0.43 0.67
N MET A 117 2.97 -0.88 0.52
CA MET A 117 2.54 -1.64 -0.66
C MET A 117 2.56 -0.77 -1.93
N THR A 118 2.17 0.51 -1.85
CA THR A 118 2.28 1.44 -2.99
C THR A 118 3.74 1.58 -3.44
N MET A 119 4.68 1.73 -2.49
CA MET A 119 6.11 1.79 -2.80
C MET A 119 6.61 0.51 -3.48
N VAL A 120 6.19 -0.67 -3.00
CA VAL A 120 6.49 -1.96 -3.64
C VAL A 120 6.00 -1.99 -5.08
N VAL A 121 4.73 -1.64 -5.32
CA VAL A 121 4.16 -1.63 -6.68
C VAL A 121 4.91 -0.66 -7.60
N LEU A 122 5.19 0.56 -7.11
CA LEU A 122 5.91 1.58 -7.89
C LEU A 122 7.34 1.16 -8.22
N LEU A 123 8.08 0.56 -7.28
CA LEU A 123 9.42 0.03 -7.53
C LEU A 123 9.40 -1.07 -8.58
N GLY A 124 8.46 -2.02 -8.48
CA GLY A 124 8.31 -3.08 -9.48
C GLY A 124 7.97 -2.53 -10.87
N LEU A 125 7.06 -1.57 -10.97
CA LEU A 125 6.75 -0.87 -12.22
C LEU A 125 7.95 -0.11 -12.78
N ALA A 126 8.70 0.57 -11.93
CA ALA A 126 9.88 1.34 -12.34
C ALA A 126 10.97 0.41 -12.91
N ILE A 127 11.22 -0.72 -12.24
CA ILE A 127 12.12 -1.78 -12.74
C ILE A 127 11.61 -2.32 -14.08
N ALA A 128 10.34 -2.70 -14.15
CA ALA A 128 9.72 -3.29 -15.34
C ALA A 128 9.82 -2.38 -16.58
N ARG A 129 9.71 -1.06 -16.39
CA ARG A 129 9.75 -0.06 -17.47
C ARG A 129 11.15 0.44 -17.79
N THR A 130 12.16 0.13 -16.98
CA THR A 130 13.53 0.63 -17.20
C THR A 130 14.19 -0.05 -18.39
N ARG A 131 13.95 -1.35 -18.58
CA ARG A 131 14.35 -2.11 -19.76
C ARG A 131 13.29 -3.14 -20.09
N THR A 132 12.98 -3.32 -21.37
CA THR A 132 11.98 -4.29 -21.83
C THR A 132 12.28 -5.71 -21.31
N SER A 133 13.55 -6.10 -21.25
CA SER A 133 14.00 -7.39 -20.71
C SER A 133 13.74 -7.56 -19.20
N TRP A 134 13.38 -6.50 -18.47
CA TRP A 134 13.12 -6.52 -17.02
C TRP A 134 11.64 -6.44 -16.69
N ALA A 135 10.76 -6.38 -17.69
CA ALA A 135 9.31 -6.29 -17.51
C ALA A 135 8.78 -7.38 -16.58
N GLU A 136 9.16 -8.64 -16.85
CA GLU A 136 8.75 -9.78 -16.04
C GLU A 136 9.36 -9.75 -14.64
N LEU A 137 10.62 -9.32 -14.51
CA LEU A 137 11.30 -9.20 -13.21
C LEU A 137 10.57 -8.23 -12.30
N GLY A 138 10.13 -7.07 -12.83
CA GLY A 138 9.38 -6.10 -12.05
C GLY A 138 8.02 -6.63 -11.59
N LEU A 139 7.29 -7.37 -12.44
CA LEU A 139 6.03 -8.01 -12.04
C LEU A 139 6.26 -9.17 -11.05
N ALA A 140 7.30 -9.98 -11.24
CA ALA A 140 7.69 -11.04 -10.32
C ALA A 140 7.99 -10.48 -8.93
N TYR A 141 8.71 -9.36 -8.86
CA TYR A 141 8.97 -8.63 -7.63
C TYR A 141 7.68 -8.23 -6.92
N ILE A 142 6.72 -7.63 -7.64
CA ILE A 142 5.42 -7.23 -7.06
C ILE A 142 4.66 -8.46 -6.55
N ALA A 143 4.58 -9.53 -7.34
CA ALA A 143 3.88 -10.75 -6.96
C ALA A 143 4.50 -11.41 -5.71
N ALA A 144 5.82 -11.52 -5.66
CA ALA A 144 6.54 -12.07 -4.51
C ALA A 144 6.32 -11.23 -3.25
N GLN A 145 6.43 -9.90 -3.34
CA GLN A 145 6.20 -9.00 -2.22
C GLN A 145 4.74 -9.03 -1.74
N LEU A 146 3.77 -9.15 -2.65
CA LEU A 146 2.37 -9.32 -2.29
C LEU A 146 2.14 -10.61 -1.48
N VAL A 147 2.69 -11.74 -1.96
CA VAL A 147 2.59 -13.03 -1.27
C VAL A 147 3.24 -12.97 0.10
N LEU A 148 4.47 -12.45 0.17
CA LEU A 148 5.19 -12.28 1.43
C LEU A 148 4.47 -11.34 2.39
N SER A 149 3.84 -10.27 1.88
CA SER A 149 3.10 -9.33 2.71
C SER A 149 1.96 -10.02 3.47
N TYR A 150 1.22 -10.91 2.83
CA TYR A 150 0.18 -11.69 3.52
C TYR A 150 0.80 -12.72 4.44
N PHE A 151 1.75 -13.51 3.94
CA PHE A 151 2.32 -14.62 4.69
C PHE A 151 3.01 -14.19 5.98
N ILE A 152 3.87 -13.16 5.91
CA ILE A 152 4.59 -12.63 7.08
C ILE A 152 3.60 -12.04 8.08
N ALA A 153 2.57 -11.32 7.61
CA ALA A 153 1.52 -10.81 8.47
C ALA A 153 0.74 -11.94 9.16
N GLY A 154 0.43 -13.03 8.45
CA GLY A 154 -0.22 -14.21 8.98
C GLY A 154 0.62 -14.91 10.04
N VAL A 155 1.91 -15.14 9.78
CA VAL A 155 2.86 -15.76 10.73
C VAL A 155 3.00 -14.89 12.00
N ALA A 156 3.14 -13.57 11.84
CA ALA A 156 3.23 -12.66 12.96
C ALA A 156 1.96 -12.69 13.83
N LYS A 157 0.77 -12.74 13.20
CA LYS A 157 -0.50 -12.91 13.91
C LYS A 157 -0.60 -14.28 14.57
N LEU A 158 -0.20 -15.36 13.90
CA LEU A 158 -0.26 -16.72 14.43
C LEU A 158 0.58 -16.88 15.70
N ALA A 159 1.73 -16.21 15.76
CA ALA A 159 2.59 -16.19 16.95
C ALA A 159 1.88 -15.54 18.16
N ASP A 160 1.07 -14.50 17.96
CA ASP A 160 0.31 -13.83 19.00
C ASP A 160 -0.91 -14.66 19.44
N ARG A 161 -0.95 -15.02 20.73
CA ARG A 161 -2.05 -15.80 21.32
C ARG A 161 -3.41 -15.14 21.14
N ARG A 162 -3.48 -13.80 21.14
CA ARG A 162 -4.73 -13.04 21.00
C ARG A 162 -5.39 -13.25 19.64
N TRP A 163 -4.61 -13.52 18.59
CA TRP A 163 -5.16 -13.86 17.29
C TRP A 163 -5.67 -15.30 17.27
N ARG A 164 -4.95 -16.23 17.92
CA ARG A 164 -5.35 -17.64 18.01
C ARG A 164 -6.66 -17.85 18.80
N ASP A 165 -6.87 -17.09 19.87
CA ASP A 165 -8.12 -17.13 20.64
C ASP A 165 -9.18 -16.10 20.18
N GLY A 166 -8.83 -15.25 19.21
CA GLY A 166 -9.71 -14.25 18.59
C GLY A 166 -9.95 -12.98 19.41
N THR A 167 -9.25 -12.80 20.55
CA THR A 167 -9.35 -11.57 21.38
C THR A 167 -8.66 -10.35 20.75
N ALA A 168 -7.80 -10.54 19.74
CA ALA A 168 -7.16 -9.45 19.00
C ALA A 168 -8.18 -8.61 18.20
N LEU A 169 -9.21 -9.24 17.63
CA LEU A 169 -10.19 -8.55 16.79
C LEU A 169 -11.03 -7.50 17.56
N PRO A 170 -11.62 -7.81 18.73
CA PRO A 170 -12.27 -6.79 19.56
C PRO A 170 -11.36 -5.62 19.94
N ALA A 171 -10.07 -5.89 20.23
CA ALA A 171 -9.11 -4.85 20.56
C ALA A 171 -8.76 -3.97 19.35
N LEU A 172 -8.61 -4.56 18.16
CA LEU A 172 -8.43 -3.81 16.91
C LEU A 172 -9.66 -2.94 16.62
N LEU A 173 -10.86 -3.52 16.74
CA LEU A 173 -12.11 -2.81 16.45
C LEU A 173 -12.51 -1.81 17.53
N SER A 174 -11.83 -1.74 18.67
CA SER A 174 -12.07 -0.72 19.71
C SER A 174 -11.25 0.55 19.51
N ILE A 175 -10.24 0.52 18.62
CA ILE A 175 -9.40 1.67 18.29
C ILE A 175 -10.28 2.82 17.75
N PRO A 176 -10.32 3.99 18.42
CA PRO A 176 -11.27 5.06 18.09
C PRO A 176 -11.15 5.58 16.66
N GLN A 177 -9.94 5.58 16.11
CA GLN A 177 -9.63 6.12 14.79
C GLN A 177 -10.37 5.39 13.66
N TYR A 178 -10.78 4.13 13.85
CA TYR A 178 -11.45 3.33 12.82
C TYR A 178 -12.96 3.53 12.74
N GLY A 179 -13.60 4.20 13.71
CA GLY A 179 -15.03 4.52 13.62
C GLY A 179 -15.95 3.29 13.44
N VAL A 180 -15.53 2.10 13.90
CA VAL A 180 -16.18 0.82 13.58
C VAL A 180 -17.70 0.82 13.88
N PRO A 181 -18.56 0.30 12.97
CA PRO A 181 -20.00 0.23 13.19
C PRO A 181 -20.39 -0.53 14.47
N PRO A 182 -21.35 -0.05 15.28
CA PRO A 182 -21.74 -0.70 16.55
C PRO A 182 -22.17 -2.16 16.39
N ARG A 183 -22.83 -2.49 15.27
CA ARG A 183 -23.27 -3.87 14.96
C ARG A 183 -22.08 -4.83 14.83
N ALA A 184 -20.98 -4.39 14.21
CA ALA A 184 -19.78 -5.21 14.06
C ALA A 184 -19.11 -5.46 15.42
N ARG A 185 -19.04 -4.44 16.28
CA ARG A 185 -18.52 -4.59 17.66
C ARG A 185 -19.38 -5.55 18.48
N ARG A 186 -20.70 -5.46 18.36
CA ARG A 186 -21.65 -6.38 19.01
C ARG A 186 -21.49 -7.81 18.51
N ALA A 187 -21.32 -8.04 17.21
CA ALA A 187 -21.11 -9.38 16.68
C ALA A 187 -19.87 -10.07 17.28
N LEU A 188 -18.78 -9.31 17.49
CA LEU A 188 -17.56 -9.83 18.09
C LEU A 188 -17.65 -10.10 19.61
N THR A 189 -18.77 -9.82 20.28
CA THR A 189 -18.97 -10.28 21.68
C THR A 189 -19.26 -11.79 21.73
N HIS A 190 -19.69 -12.41 20.62
CA HIS A 190 -19.86 -13.85 20.54
C HIS A 190 -18.51 -14.54 20.30
N ALA A 191 -18.13 -15.46 21.18
CA ALA A 191 -16.84 -16.17 21.12
C ALA A 191 -16.68 -16.96 19.80
N THR A 192 -17.73 -17.59 19.31
CA THR A 192 -17.70 -18.32 18.04
C THR A 192 -17.41 -17.40 16.86
N VAL A 193 -18.06 -16.23 16.80
CA VAL A 193 -17.88 -15.26 15.71
C VAL A 193 -16.45 -14.71 15.70
N ARG A 194 -15.93 -14.27 16.85
CA ARG A 194 -14.56 -13.72 16.90
C ARG A 194 -13.50 -14.77 16.55
N ARG A 195 -13.67 -16.02 17.00
CA ARG A 195 -12.72 -17.12 16.73
C ARG A 195 -12.78 -17.53 15.27
N ALA A 196 -13.97 -17.63 14.68
CA ALA A 196 -14.14 -17.93 13.26
C ALA A 196 -13.53 -16.83 12.39
N ALA A 197 -13.78 -15.55 12.71
CA ALA A 197 -13.21 -14.42 11.97
C ALA A 197 -11.68 -14.39 12.07
N ALA A 198 -11.11 -14.54 13.28
CA ALA A 198 -9.67 -14.54 13.47
C ALA A 198 -9.00 -15.76 12.82
N GLY A 199 -9.60 -16.94 12.95
CA GLY A 199 -9.16 -18.17 12.29
C GLY A 199 -9.21 -18.06 10.77
N GLY A 200 -10.24 -17.42 10.21
CA GLY A 200 -10.36 -17.14 8.78
C GLY A 200 -9.23 -16.23 8.27
N VAL A 201 -8.92 -15.14 9.00
CA VAL A 201 -7.78 -14.27 8.67
C VAL A 201 -6.46 -15.04 8.72
N LEU A 202 -6.23 -15.84 9.76
CA LEU A 202 -5.01 -16.64 9.90
C LEU A 202 -4.87 -17.68 8.78
N ALA A 203 -5.94 -18.42 8.48
CA ALA A 203 -5.95 -19.43 7.42
C ALA A 203 -5.67 -18.81 6.05
N PHE A 204 -6.32 -17.67 5.76
CA PHE A 204 -6.11 -16.92 4.53
C PHE A 204 -4.66 -16.41 4.42
N GLU A 205 -4.17 -15.67 5.41
CA GLU A 205 -2.86 -15.01 5.33
C GLU A 205 -1.71 -16.03 5.34
N CYS A 206 -1.76 -17.04 6.22
CA CYS A 206 -0.74 -18.09 6.27
C CYS A 206 -0.80 -19.02 5.05
N GLY A 207 -2.00 -19.25 4.51
CA GLY A 207 -2.22 -20.09 3.32
C GLY A 207 -1.95 -19.36 2.00
N PHE A 208 -1.76 -18.03 2.02
CA PHE A 208 -1.62 -17.25 0.79
C PHE A 208 -0.48 -17.68 -0.15
N PRO A 209 0.67 -18.23 0.31
CA PRO A 209 1.68 -18.79 -0.59
C PRO A 209 1.16 -19.87 -1.55
N LEU A 210 0.06 -20.55 -1.21
CA LEU A 210 -0.62 -21.50 -2.09
C LEU A 210 -1.17 -20.85 -3.37
N ALA A 211 -1.29 -19.52 -3.42
CA ALA A 211 -1.65 -18.78 -4.63
C ALA A 211 -0.65 -19.00 -5.77
N LEU A 212 0.59 -19.40 -5.47
CA LEU A 212 1.63 -19.66 -6.47
C LEU A 212 1.61 -21.09 -7.04
N VAL A 213 0.73 -21.97 -6.54
CA VAL A 213 0.67 -23.39 -6.96
C VAL A 213 0.10 -23.52 -8.37
N ASP A 214 -1.06 -22.92 -8.61
CA ASP A 214 -1.72 -22.92 -9.92
C ASP A 214 -2.65 -21.71 -10.07
N ALA A 215 -3.13 -21.48 -11.29
CA ALA A 215 -3.98 -20.34 -11.63
C ALA A 215 -5.34 -20.35 -10.90
N THR A 216 -5.88 -21.52 -10.57
CA THR A 216 -7.17 -21.66 -9.86
C THR A 216 -7.01 -21.26 -8.40
N ALA A 217 -5.99 -21.79 -7.72
CA ALA A 217 -5.63 -21.41 -6.37
C ALA A 217 -5.34 -19.92 -6.26
N CYS A 218 -4.61 -19.36 -7.24
CA CYS A 218 -4.35 -17.93 -7.35
C CYS A 218 -5.64 -17.11 -7.43
N ALA A 219 -6.56 -17.46 -8.34
CA ALA A 219 -7.80 -16.72 -8.54
C ALA A 219 -8.70 -16.77 -7.30
N LEU A 220 -8.79 -17.94 -6.66
CA LEU A 220 -9.54 -18.13 -5.43
C LEU A 220 -8.98 -17.26 -4.30
N LEU A 221 -7.67 -17.34 -4.05
CA LEU A 221 -7.03 -16.59 -2.96
C LEU A 221 -7.00 -15.08 -3.23
N ALA A 222 -6.85 -14.63 -4.48
CA ALA A 222 -6.98 -13.23 -4.85
C ALA A 222 -8.41 -12.70 -4.61
N THR A 223 -9.43 -13.55 -4.83
CA THR A 223 -10.83 -13.22 -4.54
C THR A 223 -11.08 -13.11 -3.03
N VAL A 224 -10.57 -14.06 -2.24
CA VAL A 224 -10.62 -13.98 -0.76
C VAL A 224 -9.90 -12.73 -0.26
N ALA A 225 -8.73 -12.43 -0.83
CA ALA A 225 -7.96 -11.25 -0.49
C ALA A 225 -8.69 -9.94 -0.81
N LEU A 226 -9.40 -9.88 -1.95
CA LEU A 226 -10.27 -8.76 -2.28
C LEU A 226 -11.39 -8.60 -1.25
N ALA A 227 -12.09 -9.69 -0.92
CA ALA A 227 -13.15 -9.66 0.10
C ALA A 227 -12.62 -9.21 1.47
N PHE A 228 -11.42 -9.65 1.86
CA PHE A 228 -10.74 -9.21 3.06
C PHE A 228 -10.50 -7.69 3.06
N HIS A 229 -10.00 -7.12 1.96
CA HIS A 229 -9.77 -5.68 1.87
C HIS A 229 -11.06 -4.87 1.82
N VAL A 230 -12.10 -5.36 1.15
CA VAL A 230 -13.43 -4.75 1.19
C VAL A 230 -13.99 -4.76 2.61
N ALA A 231 -13.81 -5.84 3.36
CA ALA A 231 -14.18 -5.89 4.78
C ALA A 231 -13.37 -4.87 5.60
N ASN A 232 -12.08 -4.69 5.34
CA ASN A 232 -11.27 -3.66 5.98
C ASN A 232 -11.77 -2.24 5.66
N VAL A 233 -12.21 -1.98 4.42
CA VAL A 233 -12.85 -0.70 4.08
C VAL A 233 -14.15 -0.51 4.89
N ALA A 234 -15.04 -1.50 4.87
CA ALA A 234 -16.34 -1.42 5.52
C ALA A 234 -16.26 -1.33 7.06
N LEU A 235 -15.26 -1.98 7.67
CA LEU A 235 -15.11 -2.06 9.12
C LEU A 235 -14.17 -1.01 9.68
N LEU A 236 -13.09 -0.69 8.97
CA LEU A 236 -11.96 0.11 9.48
C LEU A 236 -11.77 1.43 8.71
N GLY A 237 -12.52 1.67 7.62
CA GLY A 237 -12.35 2.86 6.79
C GLY A 237 -11.02 2.93 6.03
N LEU A 238 -10.36 1.78 5.84
CA LEU A 238 -9.03 1.70 5.21
C LEU A 238 -9.11 1.78 3.67
N ASN A 239 -9.60 2.91 3.15
CA ASN A 239 -9.90 3.11 1.72
C ASN A 239 -8.66 2.94 0.82
N ARG A 240 -7.55 3.63 1.14
CA ARG A 240 -6.33 3.56 0.33
C ARG A 240 -5.65 2.19 0.39
N PHE A 241 -5.85 1.46 1.48
CA PHE A 241 -5.30 0.12 1.68
C PHE A 241 -5.84 -0.86 0.63
N LEU A 242 -7.15 -0.82 0.36
CA LEU A 242 -7.75 -1.62 -0.72
C LEU A 242 -7.10 -1.31 -2.08
N LEU A 243 -6.95 -0.02 -2.42
CA LEU A 243 -6.39 0.40 -3.71
C LEU A 243 -4.93 -0.02 -3.88
N ALA A 244 -4.11 0.13 -2.83
CA ALA A 244 -2.71 -0.22 -2.86
C ALA A 244 -2.49 -1.72 -3.13
N TRP A 245 -3.30 -2.60 -2.52
CA TRP A 245 -3.23 -4.03 -2.77
C TRP A 245 -3.78 -4.43 -4.14
N LEU A 246 -4.90 -3.84 -4.56
CA LEU A 246 -5.45 -4.08 -5.89
C LEU A 246 -4.42 -3.77 -6.99
N ALA A 247 -3.60 -2.75 -6.81
CA ALA A 247 -2.54 -2.42 -7.77
C ALA A 247 -1.50 -3.55 -7.96
N ALA A 248 -1.31 -4.40 -6.96
CA ALA A 248 -0.39 -5.54 -7.03
C ALA A 248 -1.02 -6.80 -7.69
N TYR A 249 -2.35 -6.89 -7.76
CA TYR A 249 -3.04 -8.12 -8.20
C TYR A 249 -2.79 -8.49 -9.67
N PRO A 250 -2.74 -7.56 -10.63
CA PRO A 250 -2.45 -7.93 -12.02
C PRO A 250 -1.09 -8.62 -12.17
N ALA A 251 -0.09 -8.20 -11.39
CA ALA A 251 1.23 -8.83 -11.38
C ALA A 251 1.18 -10.28 -10.87
N LEU A 252 0.43 -10.54 -9.79
CA LEU A 252 0.22 -11.88 -9.25
C LEU A 252 -0.52 -12.79 -10.23
N LEU A 253 -1.66 -12.31 -10.76
CA LEU A 253 -2.48 -13.08 -11.69
C LEU A 253 -1.72 -13.42 -12.98
N PHE A 254 -0.95 -12.47 -13.51
CA PHE A 254 -0.03 -12.72 -14.63
C PHE A 254 0.96 -13.83 -14.28
N TRP A 255 1.65 -13.70 -13.15
CA TRP A 255 2.68 -14.66 -12.74
C TRP A 255 2.15 -16.08 -12.61
N CYS A 256 1.03 -16.26 -11.90
CA CYS A 256 0.45 -17.58 -11.67
C CYS A 256 -0.19 -18.19 -12.94
N SER A 257 -0.59 -17.37 -13.90
CA SER A 257 -1.14 -17.85 -15.17
C SER A 257 -0.08 -18.39 -16.14
N ARG A 258 1.21 -18.23 -15.85
CA ARG A 258 2.33 -18.73 -16.66
C ARG A 258 2.76 -20.15 -16.30
N GLY A 259 2.49 -20.58 -15.07
CA GLY A 259 2.97 -21.85 -14.50
C GLY A 259 1.98 -23.00 -14.61
N GLY A 260 0.84 -22.80 -15.28
CA GLY A 260 -0.17 -23.82 -15.56
C GLY A 260 -0.23 -24.20 -17.03
#